data_AF-A0A7X7SXK4-F1
#
_entry.id   AF-A0A7X7SXK4-F1
#
_cell.length_a   1.000
_cell.length_b   1.000
_cell.length_c   1.000
_cell.angle_alpha   90.00
_cell.angle_beta   90.00
_cell.angle_gamma   90.00
#
_symmetry.space_group_name_H-M   'P 1'
#
loop_
_entity.id
_entity.type
_entity.pdbx_description
1 polymer ?
#
loop_
_entity_poly.entity_id
_entity_poly.type
_entity_poly.pdbx_seq_one_letter_code
_entity_poly.pdbx_strand_id
1 'polypeptide(L)'
;MQKIAELVKKASNLMDVIAGWGIAAIMALVVVNVLLRVFFNSPILGVYEYVGYLTAGVIAFSIAYCALQNAHIAIEFIFEKIPFKIRRII
;
A
#
# COMPACT_ATOMS: atom_id res chain seq x y z
N MET A 1 -22.52 -2.91 20.73
CA MET A 1 -21.92 -3.16 19.40
C MET A 1 -21.18 -1.94 18.81
N GLN A 2 -21.71 -0.71 18.90
CA GLN A 2 -21.06 0.47 18.30
C GLN A 2 -19.69 0.84 18.90
N LYS A 3 -19.49 0.71 20.22
CA LYS A 3 -18.19 1.02 20.88
C LYS A 3 -17.04 0.13 20.40
N ILE A 4 -17.31 -1.13 20.05
CA ILE A 4 -16.28 -2.06 19.56
C ILE A 4 -15.88 -1.66 18.14
N ALA A 5 -16.84 -1.29 17.30
CA ALA A 5 -16.57 -0.80 15.94
C ALA A 5 -15.75 0.50 15.95
N GLU A 6 -16.04 1.43 16.86
CA GLU A 6 -15.27 2.67 17.00
C GLU A 6 -13.84 2.44 17.51
N LEU A 7 -13.65 1.50 18.45
CA LEU A 7 -12.33 1.08 18.92
C LEU A 7 -11.51 0.46 17.80
N VAL A 8 -12.10 -0.46 17.03
CA VAL A 8 -11.48 -1.09 15.87
C VAL A 8 -11.12 -0.02 14.83
N LYS A 9 -12.01 0.94 14.56
CA LYS A 9 -11.75 2.02 13.60
C LYS A 9 -10.60 2.93 14.03
N LYS A 10 -10.52 3.28 15.32
CA LYS A 10 -9.37 4.04 15.86
C LYS A 10 -8.06 3.26 15.78
N ALA A 11 -8.08 1.98 16.16
CA ALA A 11 -6.90 1.13 16.11
C ALA A 11 -6.39 0.95 14.67
N SER A 12 -7.30 0.69 13.73
CA SER A 12 -6.96 0.57 12.32
C SER A 12 -6.44 1.87 11.71
N ASN A 13 -7.01 3.02 12.08
CA ASN A 13 -6.51 4.31 11.60
C ASN A 13 -5.10 4.60 12.10
N LEU A 14 -4.78 4.19 13.34
CA LEU A 14 -3.43 4.35 13.89
C LEU A 14 -2.42 3.45 13.17
N MET A 15 -2.81 2.21 12.86
CA MET A 15 -2.01 1.29 12.05
C MET A 15 -1.82 1.81 10.62
N ASP A 16 -2.85 2.42 10.02
CA ASP A 16 -2.79 2.98 8.68
C ASP A 16 -1.86 4.20 8.59
N VAL A 17 -1.85 5.06 9.61
CA VAL A 17 -0.89 6.17 9.69
C VAL A 17 0.55 5.63 9.74
N ILE A 18 0.80 4.58 10.51
CA ILE A 18 2.12 3.92 10.57
C ILE A 18 2.48 3.32 9.20
N ALA A 19 1.53 2.66 8.53
CA ALA A 19 1.71 2.13 7.19
C ALA A 19 2.03 3.23 6.17
N GLY A 20 1.35 4.38 6.25
CA GLY A 20 1.60 5.55 5.40
C GLY A 20 3.01 6.10 5.56
N TRP A 21 3.51 6.22 6.79
CA TRP A 21 4.91 6.57 7.04
C TRP A 21 5.89 5.51 6.51
N GLY A 22 5.53 4.22 6.60
CA GLY A 22 6.28 3.12 6.01
C GLY A 22 6.42 3.24 4.49
N ILE A 23 5.31 3.57 3.78
CA ILE A 23 5.34 3.81 2.33
C ILE A 23 6.24 5.00 1.99
N ALA A 24 6.12 6.10 2.72
CA ALA A 24 6.96 7.27 2.50
C ALA A 24 8.46 6.94 2.68
N ALA A 25 8.81 6.12 3.68
CA ALA A 25 10.16 5.63 3.88
C ALA A 25 10.66 4.75 2.72
N ILE A 26 9.82 3.84 2.22
CA ILE A 26 10.13 3.02 1.04
C ILE A 26 10.39 3.91 -0.19
N MET A 27 9.53 4.91 -0.44
CA MET A 27 9.71 5.84 -1.55
C MET A 27 11.03 6.61 -1.42
N ALA A 28 11.36 7.11 -0.22
CA ALA A 28 12.63 7.78 0.03
C ALA A 28 13.82 6.85 -0.24
N LEU A 29 13.74 5.58 0.20
CA LEU A 29 14.78 4.58 0.00
C LEU A 29 15.00 4.27 -1.50
N VAL A 30 13.92 4.19 -2.27
CA VAL A 30 13.98 4.03 -3.72
C VAL A 30 14.61 5.24 -4.40
N VAL A 31 14.23 6.46 -4.00
CA VAL A 31 14.81 7.71 -4.54
C VAL A 31 16.30 7.78 -4.24
N VAL A 32 16.72 7.51 -2.99
CA VAL A 32 18.13 7.46 -2.61
C VAL A 32 18.88 6.42 -3.45
N ASN A 33 18.31 5.23 -3.66
CA ASN A 33 18.93 4.21 -4.51
C ASN A 33 19.08 4.68 -5.96
N VAL A 34 18.09 5.39 -6.52
CA VAL A 34 18.18 5.96 -7.88
C VAL A 34 19.26 7.04 -7.94
N LEU A 35 19.32 7.94 -6.96
CA LEU A 35 20.37 8.96 -6.87
C LEU A 35 21.76 8.31 -6.76
N LEU A 36 21.93 7.32 -5.89
CA LEU A 36 23.21 6.61 -5.72
C LEU A 36 23.63 5.90 -7.01
N ARG A 37 22.66 5.32 -7.73
CA ARG A 37 22.89 4.70 -9.04
C ARG A 37 23.38 5.71 -10.08
N VAL A 38 22.82 6.91 -10.11
CA VAL A 38 23.16 7.95 -11.09
C VAL A 38 24.48 8.66 -10.74
N PHE A 39 24.73 8.96 -9.46
CA PHE A 39 25.91 9.74 -9.03
C PHE A 39 27.15 8.88 -8.75
N PHE A 40 26.98 7.68 -8.19
CA PHE A 40 28.08 6.82 -7.75
C PHE A 40 28.27 5.56 -8.61
N ASN A 41 27.39 5.33 -9.60
CA ASN A 41 27.37 4.12 -10.45
C ASN A 41 27.37 2.79 -9.68
N SER A 42 27.13 2.84 -8.37
CA SER A 42 27.04 1.70 -7.46
C SER A 42 25.60 1.62 -6.92
N PRO A 43 24.70 0.87 -7.59
CA PRO A 43 23.38 0.62 -7.01
C PRO A 43 23.55 -0.16 -5.71
N ILE A 44 22.65 0.07 -4.76
CA ILE A 44 22.58 -0.75 -3.54
C ILE A 44 22.09 -2.14 -3.98
N LEU A 45 22.95 -3.16 -3.87
CA LEU A 45 22.56 -4.54 -4.13
C LEU A 45 21.44 -4.97 -3.16
N GLY A 46 20.40 -5.61 -3.68
CA GLY A 46 19.31 -6.14 -2.86
C GLY A 46 18.19 -5.13 -2.52
N VAL A 47 18.21 -3.88 -3.04
CA VAL A 47 17.12 -2.92 -2.78
C VAL A 47 15.75 -3.45 -3.17
N TYR A 48 15.67 -4.24 -4.24
CA TYR A 48 14.42 -4.88 -4.64
C TYR A 48 13.85 -5.80 -3.55
N GLU A 49 14.70 -6.56 -2.87
CA GLU A 49 14.29 -7.46 -1.78
C GLU A 49 13.89 -6.67 -0.54
N TYR A 50 14.68 -5.66 -0.15
CA TYR A 50 14.33 -4.78 0.98
C TYR A 50 13.02 -4.03 0.75
N VAL A 51 12.82 -3.46 -0.44
CA VAL A 51 11.56 -2.80 -0.81
C VAL A 51 10.42 -3.80 -0.79
N GLY A 52 10.61 -5.01 -1.32
CA GLY A 52 9.60 -6.07 -1.28
C GLY A 52 9.16 -6.43 0.14
N TYR A 53 10.11 -6.68 1.05
CA TYR A 53 9.81 -7.02 2.44
C TYR A 53 9.13 -5.87 3.19
N LEU A 54 9.62 -4.63 3.02
CA LEU A 54 9.01 -3.46 3.65
C LEU A 54 7.58 -3.23 3.13
N THR A 55 7.36 -3.39 1.83
CA THR A 55 6.03 -3.23 1.22
C THR A 55 5.06 -4.29 1.74
N ALA A 56 5.49 -5.55 1.87
CA ALA A 56 4.66 -6.59 2.46
C ALA A 56 4.26 -6.27 3.91
N GLY A 57 5.18 -5.73 4.72
CA GLY A 57 4.89 -5.27 6.08
C GLY A 57 3.86 -4.14 6.11
N VAL A 58 4.06 -3.12 5.28
CA VAL A 58 3.10 -2.00 5.12
C VAL A 58 1.71 -2.51 4.75
N ILE A 59 1.60 -3.40 3.75
CA ILE A 59 0.31 -3.94 3.29
C ILE A 59 -0.40 -4.67 4.44
N ALA A 60 0.33 -5.45 5.23
CA ALA A 60 -0.25 -6.14 6.39
C ALA A 60 -0.84 -5.17 7.42
N PHE A 61 -0.22 -4.00 7.62
CA PHE A 61 -0.73 -2.98 8.54
C PHE A 61 -1.90 -2.16 7.96
N SER A 62 -1.94 -1.92 6.65
CA SER A 62 -2.99 -1.13 6.01
C SER A 62 -4.25 -1.93 5.65
N ILE A 63 -4.16 -3.27 5.51
CA ILE A 63 -5.27 -4.10 5.01
C ILE A 63 -6.53 -4.03 5.90
N ALA A 64 -6.35 -3.93 7.22
CA ALA A 64 -7.45 -3.81 8.17
C ALA A 64 -8.20 -2.49 8.01
N TYR A 65 -7.49 -1.39 7.75
CA TYR A 65 -8.09 -0.09 7.48
C TYR A 65 -8.80 -0.06 6.12
N CYS A 66 -8.17 -0.63 5.08
CA CYS A 66 -8.79 -0.78 3.75
C CYS A 66 -10.10 -1.58 3.79
N ALA A 67 -10.14 -2.65 4.60
CA ALA A 67 -11.34 -3.47 4.80
C ALA A 67 -12.47 -2.66 5.47
N LEU A 68 -12.15 -1.84 6.47
CA LEU A 68 -13.14 -0.95 7.13
C LEU A 68 -13.63 0.17 6.20
N GLN A 69 -12.78 0.65 5.30
CA GLN A 69 -13.12 1.68 4.33
C GLN A 69 -13.98 1.14 3.18
N ASN A 70 -14.27 -0.17 3.13
CA ASN A 70 -14.96 -0.84 2.03
C ASN A 70 -14.33 -0.55 0.65
N ALA A 71 -13.01 -0.30 0.61
CA ALA A 71 -12.31 0.02 -0.63
C ALA A 71 -12.37 -1.13 -1.66
N HIS A 72 -12.50 -2.37 -1.17
CA HIS A 72 -12.72 -3.56 -2.00
C HIS A 72 -14.04 -3.45 -2.82
N ILE A 73 -15.10 -2.92 -2.21
CA ILE A 73 -16.43 -2.74 -2.82
C ILE A 73 -16.39 -1.65 -3.91
N ALA A 74 -15.56 -0.61 -3.74
CA ALA A 74 -15.46 0.47 -4.72
C ALA A 74 -14.87 -0.01 -6.05
N ILE A 75 -13.90 -0.92 -6.02
CA ILE A 75 -13.31 -1.53 -7.22
C ILE A 75 -14.29 -2.52 -7.84
N GLU A 76 -14.97 -3.34 -7.05
CA GLU A 76 -16.03 -4.23 -7.54
C GLU A 76 -17.15 -3.43 -8.25
N PHE A 77 -17.59 -2.31 -7.68
CA PHE A 77 -18.59 -1.43 -8.28
C PHE A 77 -18.11 -0.78 -9.59
N ILE A 78 -16.84 -0.36 -9.66
CA ILE A 78 -16.27 0.16 -10.91
C ILE A 78 -16.21 -0.92 -11.99
N PHE A 79 -15.86 -2.16 -11.61
CA PHE A 79 -15.79 -3.30 -12.51
C PHE A 79 -17.17 -3.75 -12.99
N GLU A 80 -18.20 -3.72 -12.12
CA GLU A 80 -19.59 -3.99 -12.49
C GLU A 80 -20.15 -2.96 -13.46
N LYS A 81 -19.73 -1.70 -13.36
CA LYS A 81 -20.12 -0.65 -14.31
C LYS A 81 -19.36 -0.67 -15.63
N ILE A 82 -18.31 -1.47 -15.78
CA ILE A 82 -17.54 -1.54 -17.03
C ILE A 82 -18.32 -2.39 -18.07
N PRO A 83 -18.61 -1.84 -19.27
CA PRO A 83 -19.31 -2.57 -20.31
C PRO A 83 -18.49 -3.78 -20.80
N PHE A 84 -19.19 -4.89 -21.02
CA PHE A 84 -18.65 -6.22 -21.35
C PHE A 84 -17.57 -6.26 -22.45
N LYS A 85 -17.55 -5.29 -23.37
CA LYS A 85 -16.56 -5.21 -24.45
C LYS A 85 -15.13 -4.91 -23.96
N ILE A 86 -14.99 -4.18 -22.84
CA ILE A 86 -13.67 -3.79 -22.29
C ILE A 86 -13.14 -4.88 -21.34
N ARG A 87 -14.03 -5.61 -20.65
CA ARG A 87 -13.67 -6.71 -19.74
C ARG A 87 -12.97 -7.90 -20.41
N ARG A 88 -13.05 -8.01 -21.74
CA ARG A 88 -12.43 -9.12 -22.49
C ARG A 88 -10.96 -8.87 -22.86
N ILE A 89 -10.45 -7.66 -22.64
CA ILE A 89 -9.07 -7.26 -23.02
C ILE A 89 -8.15 -7.16 -21.80
N ILE A 90 -8.71 -7.05 -20.59
CA ILE A 90 -8.00 -7.13 -19.30
C ILE A 90 -7.99 -8.58 -18.85
#